data_AF-A0A7C1CJ10-F1
#
_entry.id   AF-A0A7C1CJ10-F1
#
_cell.length_a   1.000
_cell.length_b   1.000
_cell.length_c   1.000
_cell.angle_alpha   90.00
_cell.angle_beta   90.00
_cell.angle_gamma   90.00
#
_symmetry.space_group_name_H-M   'P 1'
#
loop_
_entity.id
_entity.type
_entity.pdbx_description
1 polymer ?
#
loop_
_entity_poly.entity_id
_entity_poly.type
_entity_poly.pdbx_seq_one_letter_code
_entity_poly.pdbx_strand_id
1 'polypeptide(L)'
;MNTRMTFHIRTLSPVHLGCDEDYEPIGFVIDEGKNTLVSFDPLNFLTSLSSNERDRFAAICRKGTVESLLDVYRFMKGKTFPGREVQLCSGFQDHFRKTLGMK
;
A
#
# COMPACT_ATOMS: atom_id res chain seq x y z
N MET A 1 34.68 9.14 -33.38
CA MET A 1 34.40 10.03 -32.24
C MET A 1 32.94 9.87 -31.87
N ASN A 2 32.63 9.41 -30.66
CA ASN A 2 31.24 9.30 -30.19
C ASN A 2 30.83 10.63 -29.56
N THR A 3 29.89 11.33 -30.18
CA THR A 3 29.36 12.60 -29.66
C THR A 3 28.32 12.27 -28.58
N ARG A 4 28.54 12.77 -27.36
CA ARG A 4 27.61 12.57 -26.24
C ARG A 4 26.59 13.70 -26.24
N MET A 5 25.30 13.36 -26.22
CA MET A 5 24.20 14.32 -26.11
C MET A 5 23.56 14.21 -24.71
N THR A 6 23.15 15.34 -24.15
CA THR A 6 22.52 15.42 -22.83
C THR A 6 21.19 16.17 -22.95
N PHE A 7 20.16 15.64 -22.30
CA PHE A 7 18.82 16.22 -22.27
C PHE A 7 18.47 16.64 -20.84
N HIS A 8 17.83 17.79 -20.70
CA HIS A 8 17.27 18.27 -19.44
C HIS A 8 15.75 18.10 -19.46
N ILE A 9 15.23 17.33 -18.51
CA ILE A 9 13.79 17.09 -18.36
C ILE A 9 13.32 17.79 -17.09
N ARG A 10 12.26 18.60 -17.23
CA ARG A 10 11.53 19.21 -16.11
C ARG A 10 10.11 18.69 -16.16
N THR A 11 9.66 18.04 -15.09
CA THR A 11 8.27 17.60 -14.95
C THR A 11 7.39 18.80 -14.56
N LEU A 12 6.22 18.93 -15.22
CA LEU A 12 5.19 19.93 -14.89
C LEU A 12 3.96 19.31 -14.23
N SER A 13 3.92 17.98 -14.15
CA SER A 13 2.87 17.16 -13.56
C SER A 13 3.51 15.87 -13.00
N PRO A 14 2.79 15.08 -12.18
CA PRO A 14 3.23 13.74 -11.80
C PRO A 14 3.54 12.90 -13.04
N VAL A 15 4.66 12.17 -12.99
CA VAL A 15 5.08 11.22 -14.02
C VAL A 15 5.13 9.83 -13.39
N HIS A 16 4.38 8.89 -13.95
CA HIS A 16 4.46 7.49 -13.57
C HIS A 16 5.24 6.73 -14.65
N LEU A 17 6.31 6.05 -14.24
CA LEU A 17 7.04 5.09 -15.06
C LEU A 17 6.73 3.71 -14.48
N GLY A 18 5.86 2.97 -15.15
CA GLY A 18 5.38 1.68 -14.67
C GLY A 18 6.48 0.62 -14.63
N CYS A 19 6.33 -0.32 -13.70
CA CYS A 19 7.14 -1.53 -13.59
C CYS A 19 6.31 -2.81 -13.69
N ASP A 20 5.04 -2.70 -14.11
CA ASP A 20 4.06 -3.81 -14.21
C ASP A 20 3.72 -4.48 -12.86
N GLU A 21 3.94 -3.76 -11.76
CA GLU A 21 3.64 -4.20 -10.39
C GLU A 21 2.67 -3.21 -9.72
N ASP A 22 1.70 -3.76 -9.01
CA ASP A 22 0.71 -3.01 -8.22
C ASP A 22 0.89 -3.25 -6.72
N TYR A 23 0.63 -2.22 -5.91
CA TYR A 23 0.52 -2.39 -4.45
C TYR A 23 -0.87 -2.90 -4.11
N GLU A 24 -0.97 -4.19 -3.79
CA GLU A 24 -2.23 -4.80 -3.37
C GLU A 24 -2.52 -4.58 -1.87
N PRO A 25 -3.81 -4.50 -1.45
CA PRO A 25 -4.20 -4.18 -0.08
C PRO A 25 -3.61 -5.10 1.01
N ILE A 26 -3.20 -6.31 0.64
CA ILE A 26 -2.63 -7.32 1.55
C ILE A 26 -1.10 -7.30 1.58
N GLY A 27 -0.47 -6.56 0.67
CA GLY A 27 0.98 -6.47 0.50
C GLY A 27 1.60 -5.20 1.08
N PHE A 28 0.82 -4.40 1.82
CA PHE A 28 1.36 -3.23 2.49
C PHE A 28 0.59 -2.80 3.75
N VAL A 29 1.26 -2.00 4.58
CA VAL A 29 0.65 -1.19 5.65
C VAL A 29 1.05 0.28 5.47
N ILE A 30 0.24 1.19 6.02
CA ILE A 30 0.54 2.62 6.03
C ILE A 30 1.03 3.03 7.42
N ASP A 31 2.24 3.59 7.49
CA ASP A 31 2.73 4.30 8.66
C ASP A 31 2.34 5.78 8.53
N GLU A 32 1.22 6.14 9.16
CA GLU A 32 0.69 7.50 9.11
C GLU A 32 1.63 8.52 9.76
N GLY A 33 2.42 8.12 10.75
CA GLY A 33 3.35 8.98 11.47
C GLY A 33 4.58 9.35 10.65
N LYS A 34 5.08 8.42 9.83
CA LYS A 34 6.22 8.64 8.92
C LYS A 34 5.84 9.08 7.52
N ASN A 35 4.56 9.03 7.17
CA ASN A 35 4.08 9.25 5.81
C ASN A 35 4.71 8.29 4.79
N THR A 36 4.78 7.01 5.17
CA THR A 36 5.33 5.95 4.34
C THR A 36 4.34 4.78 4.19
N LEU A 37 4.44 4.11 3.05
CA LEU A 37 3.88 2.78 2.82
C LEU A 37 4.99 1.77 3.04
N VAL A 38 4.72 0.71 3.80
CA VAL A 38 5.66 -0.39 4.00
C VAL A 38 5.15 -1.58 3.22
N SER A 39 5.84 -1.92 2.13
CA SER A 39 5.48 -3.02 1.23
C SER A 39 6.23 -4.30 1.58
N PHE A 40 5.55 -5.42 1.52
CA PHE A 40 6.09 -6.73 1.88
C PHE A 40 5.39 -7.84 1.09
N ASP A 41 5.98 -9.03 1.13
CA ASP A 41 5.35 -10.24 0.58
C ASP A 41 4.10 -10.60 1.43
N PRO A 42 2.90 -10.62 0.83
CA PRO A 42 1.67 -10.91 1.54
C PRO A 42 1.65 -12.30 2.18
N LEU A 43 2.34 -13.29 1.61
CA LEU A 43 2.40 -14.64 2.20
C LEU A 43 3.15 -14.65 3.54
N ASN A 44 4.22 -13.86 3.64
CA ASN A 44 4.96 -13.70 4.90
C ASN A 44 4.10 -13.01 5.96
N PHE A 45 3.30 -12.02 5.57
CA PHE A 45 2.35 -11.39 6.49
C PHE A 45 1.28 -12.38 6.96
N LEU A 46 0.65 -13.13 6.05
CA LEU A 46 -0.41 -14.09 6.38
C LEU A 46 0.07 -15.21 7.32
N THR A 47 1.31 -15.67 7.16
CA THR A 47 1.90 -16.69 8.05
C THR A 47 2.22 -16.15 9.44
N SER A 48 2.41 -14.83 9.59
CA SER A 48 2.65 -14.18 10.87
C SER A 48 1.40 -13.96 11.73
N LEU A 49 0.21 -14.04 11.13
CA LEU A 49 -1.06 -13.82 11.82
C LEU A 49 -1.35 -14.93 12.83
N SER A 50 -1.86 -14.54 14.01
CA SER A 50 -2.40 -15.50 14.98
C SER A 50 -3.60 -16.27 14.41
N SER A 51 -3.97 -17.41 15.01
CA SER A 51 -5.14 -18.19 14.58
C SER A 51 -6.41 -17.35 14.52
N ASN A 52 -6.68 -16.56 15.56
CA ASN A 52 -7.84 -15.68 15.63
C ASN A 52 -7.82 -14.58 14.54
N GLU A 53 -6.65 -13.99 14.26
CA GLU A 53 -6.53 -12.99 13.19
C GLU A 53 -6.69 -13.61 11.81
N ARG A 54 -6.16 -14.82 11.59
CA ARG A 54 -6.34 -15.58 10.36
C ARG A 54 -7.81 -15.90 10.11
N ASP A 55 -8.54 -16.33 11.13
CA ASP A 55 -9.98 -16.65 11.01
C ASP A 55 -10.79 -15.40 10.69
N ARG A 56 -10.48 -14.28 11.35
CA ARG A 56 -11.09 -12.98 11.07
C ARG A 56 -10.79 -12.50 9.65
N PHE A 57 -9.54 -12.59 9.22
CA PHE A 57 -9.14 -12.21 7.86
C PHE A 57 -9.80 -13.10 6.81
N ALA A 58 -9.83 -14.42 7.01
CA ALA A 58 -10.52 -15.36 6.13
C ALA A 58 -12.02 -15.06 6.04
N ALA A 59 -12.66 -14.66 7.15
CA ALA A 59 -14.06 -14.24 7.15
C ALA A 59 -14.30 -12.97 6.33
N ILE A 60 -13.37 -12.00 6.34
CA ILE A 60 -13.41 -10.82 5.48
C ILE A 60 -13.31 -11.24 4.01
N CYS A 61 -12.29 -12.02 3.66
CA CYS A 61 -12.04 -12.45 2.28
C CYS A 61 -13.20 -13.27 1.69
N ARG A 62 -13.83 -14.14 2.50
CA ARG A 62 -14.98 -14.95 2.07
C ARG A 62 -16.19 -14.12 1.62
N LYS A 63 -16.29 -12.84 2.00
CA LYS A 63 -17.38 -11.97 1.54
C LYS A 63 -17.31 -11.75 0.02
N GLY A 64 -16.11 -11.60 -0.55
CA GLY A 64 -15.91 -11.43 -1.99
C GLY A 64 -16.60 -10.22 -2.62
N THR A 65 -16.92 -9.18 -1.84
CA THR A 65 -17.61 -7.96 -2.32
C THR A 65 -16.66 -6.77 -2.39
N VAL A 66 -17.03 -5.72 -3.13
CA VAL A 66 -16.21 -4.49 -3.21
C VAL A 66 -16.05 -3.85 -1.83
N GLU A 67 -17.10 -3.87 -1.00
CA GLU A 67 -17.07 -3.36 0.37
C GLU A 67 -16.09 -4.13 1.26
N SER A 68 -15.87 -5.42 0.98
CA SER A 68 -14.90 -6.23 1.72
C SER A 68 -13.45 -5.78 1.51
N LEU A 69 -13.15 -5.04 0.42
CA LEU A 69 -11.83 -4.41 0.25
C LEU A 69 -11.58 -3.33 1.30
N LEU A 70 -12.60 -2.55 1.66
CA LEU A 70 -12.49 -1.59 2.77
C LEU A 70 -12.29 -2.30 4.10
N ASP A 71 -12.92 -3.46 4.29
CA ASP A 71 -12.69 -4.28 5.49
C ASP A 71 -11.25 -4.83 5.54
N VAL A 72 -10.65 -5.19 4.40
CA VAL A 72 -9.23 -5.57 4.31
C VAL A 72 -8.35 -4.39 4.72
N TYR A 73 -8.55 -3.19 4.16
CA TYR A 73 -7.77 -2.03 4.58
C TYR A 73 -7.94 -1.71 6.08
N ARG A 74 -9.14 -1.85 6.63
CA ARG A 74 -9.38 -1.70 8.08
C ARG A 74 -8.69 -2.77 8.91
N PHE A 75 -8.57 -4.00 8.40
CA PHE A 75 -7.81 -5.07 9.06
C PHE A 75 -6.31 -4.77 9.08
N MET A 76 -5.77 -4.24 7.98
CA MET A 76 -4.36 -3.86 7.85
C MET A 76 -4.02 -2.60 8.66
N LYS A 77 -4.99 -1.71 8.89
CA LYS A 77 -4.78 -0.48 9.64
C LYS A 77 -4.24 -0.75 11.05
N GLY A 78 -3.15 -0.05 11.40
CA GLY A 78 -2.48 -0.18 12.70
C GLY A 78 -1.63 -1.45 12.85
N LYS A 79 -1.54 -2.29 11.82
CA LYS A 79 -0.55 -3.36 11.74
C LYS A 79 0.81 -2.77 11.36
N THR A 80 1.85 -3.42 11.83
CA THR A 80 3.24 -3.13 11.46
C THR A 80 3.86 -4.43 10.97
N PHE A 81 4.57 -4.37 9.85
CA PHE A 81 5.28 -5.53 9.31
C PHE A 81 6.56 -5.07 8.62
N PRO A 82 7.69 -5.79 8.75
CA PRO A 82 8.92 -5.41 8.09
C PRO A 82 8.78 -5.49 6.57
N GLY A 83 9.37 -4.53 5.88
CA GLY A 83 9.26 -4.45 4.42
C GLY A 83 10.02 -3.26 3.84
N ARG A 84 9.82 -3.03 2.55
CA ARG A 84 10.36 -1.88 1.83
C ARG A 84 9.54 -0.64 2.14
N GLU A 85 10.18 0.38 2.70
CA GLU A 85 9.55 1.69 2.90
C GLU A 85 9.49 2.47 1.58
N VAL A 86 8.33 3.06 1.31
CA VAL A 86 8.05 3.90 0.15
C VAL A 86 7.44 5.20 0.65
N GLN A 87 8.05 6.34 0.31
CA GLN A 87 7.53 7.64 0.72
C GLN A 87 6.22 7.94 -0.01
N LEU A 88 5.21 8.37 0.74
CA LEU A 88 3.92 8.76 0.19
C LEU A 88 3.88 10.27 -0.09
N CYS A 89 3.12 10.65 -1.11
CA CYS A 89 2.78 12.05 -1.34
C CYS A 89 1.73 12.51 -0.30
N SER A 90 1.72 13.81 0.03
CA SER A 90 0.82 14.35 1.05
C SER A 90 -0.66 14.09 0.77
N GLY A 91 -1.08 14.18 -0.49
CA GLY A 91 -2.48 13.93 -0.88
C GLY A 91 -2.94 12.48 -0.71
N PHE A 92 -2.01 11.51 -0.63
CA PHE A 92 -2.37 10.11 -0.45
C PHE A 92 -2.99 9.86 0.92
N GLN A 93 -2.38 10.34 2.01
CA GLN A 93 -2.88 10.08 3.36
C GLN A 93 -4.29 10.64 3.57
N ASP A 94 -4.53 11.87 3.11
CA ASP A 94 -5.84 12.51 3.23
C ASP A 94 -6.91 11.71 2.48
N HIS A 95 -6.58 11.26 1.27
CA HIS A 95 -7.49 10.43 0.48
C HIS A 95 -7.72 9.05 1.12
N PHE A 96 -6.66 8.43 1.66
CA PHE A 96 -6.74 7.14 2.34
C PHE A 96 -7.65 7.20 3.57
N ARG A 97 -7.47 8.21 4.44
CA ARG A 97 -8.33 8.45 5.61
C ARG A 97 -9.79 8.64 5.19
N LYS A 98 -10.04 9.50 4.21
CA LYS A 98 -11.38 9.75 3.67
C LYS A 98 -12.03 8.46 3.12
N THR A 99 -11.27 7.66 2.38
CA THR A 99 -11.74 6.38 1.80
C THR A 99 -12.14 5.39 2.88
N LEU A 100 -11.42 5.36 4.01
CA LEU A 100 -11.78 4.52 5.16
C LEU A 100 -12.89 5.08 6.04
N GLY A 101 -13.49 6.22 5.67
CA GLY A 101 -14.51 6.90 6.47
C GLY A 101 -13.97 7.47 7.78
N MET A 102 -12.66 7.74 7.84
CA MET A 102 -11.99 8.33 8.99
C MET A 102 -12.01 9.85 8.86
N LYS A 103 -12.50 10.54 9.89
CA LYS A 103 -12.41 12.00 10.03
C LYS A 103 -11.03 12.43 10.49
#